data_AF-A0A6N7PQZ0-F1
#
_entry.id   AF-A0A6N7PQZ0-F1
#
_cell.length_a   1.000
_cell.length_b   1.000
_cell.length_c   1.000
_cell.angle_alpha   90.00
_cell.angle_beta   90.00
_cell.angle_gamma   90.00
#
_symmetry.space_group_name_H-M   'P 1'
#
loop_
_entity.id
_entity.type
_entity.pdbx_description
1 polymer ?
#
loop_
_entity_poly.entity_id
_entity_poly.type
_entity_poly.pdbx_seq_one_letter_code
_entity_poly.pdbx_strand_id
1 'polypeptide(L)'
;MNKAEFEAELRKLAQAHETRTENERCVQCTGCERCVDCTFCKNSKALARCHYCVDSQRCSDSTHCRSSRDLVRCNHCVACERCTQCSYVVRSVDCTECTYCFGCVGLVRKDFHILNKPYDRSTYFAITSRLTRELGLG
;
A
#
# COMPACT_ATOMS: atom_id res chain seq x y z
N MET A 1 21.64 -0.78 38.79
CA MET A 1 21.06 -1.50 37.63
C MET A 1 21.96 -2.69 37.29
N ASN A 2 21.50 -3.91 37.57
CA ASN A 2 22.18 -5.14 37.18
C ASN A 2 21.67 -5.65 35.80
N LYS A 3 22.24 -6.74 35.28
CA LYS A 3 21.86 -7.32 33.99
C LYS A 3 20.36 -7.67 33.91
N ALA A 4 19.82 -8.30 34.95
CA ALA A 4 18.42 -8.73 34.97
C ALA A 4 17.45 -7.54 35.00
N GLU A 5 17.78 -6.50 35.77
CA GLU A 5 17.04 -5.23 35.81
C GLU A 5 17.03 -4.53 34.45
N PHE A 6 18.17 -4.47 33.76
CA PHE A 6 18.25 -3.90 32.41
C PHE A 6 17.40 -4.66 31.40
N GLU A 7 17.51 -6.00 31.35
CA GLU A 7 16.74 -6.84 30.43
C GLU A 7 15.22 -6.80 30.72
N ALA A 8 14.83 -6.63 31.99
CA ALA A 8 13.43 -6.46 32.35
C ALA A 8 12.88 -5.11 31.86
N GLU A 9 13.62 -4.01 32.08
CA GLU A 9 13.16 -2.68 31.64
C GLU A 9 13.15 -2.57 30.11
N LEU A 10 14.14 -3.13 29.42
CA LEU A 10 14.16 -3.17 27.96
C LEU A 10 12.93 -3.92 27.40
N ARG A 11 12.59 -5.08 27.97
CA ARG A 11 11.40 -5.84 27.55
C ARG A 11 10.10 -5.06 27.76
N LYS A 12 9.99 -4.37 28.90
CA LYS A 12 8.84 -3.51 29.20
C LYS A 12 8.71 -2.37 28.19
N LEU A 13 9.82 -1.70 27.86
CA LEU A 13 9.85 -0.64 26.85
C LEU A 13 9.47 -1.17 25.46
N ALA A 14 9.99 -2.33 25.06
CA ALA A 14 9.66 -2.96 23.78
C ALA A 14 8.16 -3.31 23.69
N GLN A 15 7.59 -3.92 24.72
CA GLN A 15 6.18 -4.29 24.75
C GLN A 15 5.26 -3.05 24.74
N ALA A 16 5.62 -2.00 25.50
CA ALA A 16 4.91 -0.73 25.46
C ALA A 16 4.94 -0.11 24.07
N HIS A 17 6.05 -0.23 23.34
CA HIS A 17 6.17 0.26 21.97
C HIS A 17 5.30 -0.55 20.98
N GLU A 18 5.31 -1.88 21.07
CA GLU A 18 4.58 -2.78 20.17
C GLU A 18 3.05 -2.68 20.31
N THR A 19 2.58 -2.33 21.51
CA THR A 19 1.14 -2.24 21.82
C THR A 19 0.51 -0.92 21.38
N ARG A 20 1.29 0.09 20.98
CA ARG A 20 0.74 1.35 20.49
C ARG A 20 -0.10 1.11 19.23
N THR A 21 -1.31 1.66 19.24
CA THR A 21 -2.24 1.67 18.08
C THR A 21 -2.60 3.09 17.66
N GLU A 22 -2.07 4.09 18.37
CA GLU A 22 -2.34 5.50 18.15
C GLU A 22 -1.98 5.96 16.74
N ASN A 23 -2.74 6.93 16.25
CA ASN A 23 -2.42 7.64 15.03
C ASN A 23 -1.79 8.99 15.38
N GLU A 24 -0.67 9.32 14.76
CA GLU A 24 0.07 10.56 15.01
C GLU A 24 -0.07 11.50 13.81
N ARG A 25 -0.40 12.78 14.07
CA ARG A 25 -0.51 13.82 13.02
C ARG A 25 -1.42 13.42 11.85
N CYS A 26 -2.49 12.68 12.14
CA CYS A 26 -3.45 12.23 11.15
C CYS A 26 -4.68 13.15 11.09
N VAL A 27 -5.16 13.42 9.88
CA VAL A 27 -6.31 14.30 9.64
C VAL A 27 -7.43 13.51 8.96
N GLN A 28 -8.61 13.49 9.58
CA GLN A 28 -9.80 12.81 9.07
C GLN A 28 -9.58 11.33 8.69
N CYS A 29 -8.78 10.62 9.48
CA CYS A 29 -8.60 9.17 9.33
C CYS A 29 -9.66 8.42 10.15
N THR A 30 -10.34 7.44 9.56
CA THR A 30 -11.42 6.67 10.22
C THR A 30 -11.11 5.18 10.22
N GLY A 31 -11.16 4.52 11.38
CA GLY A 31 -10.84 3.09 11.48
C GLY A 31 -9.37 2.77 11.19
N CYS A 32 -8.47 3.73 11.40
CA CYS A 32 -7.04 3.55 11.18
C CYS A 32 -6.28 3.29 12.48
N GLU A 33 -5.19 2.52 12.39
CA GLU A 33 -4.29 2.24 13.52
C GLU A 33 -2.83 2.46 13.11
N ARG A 34 -1.99 2.92 14.06
CA ARG A 34 -0.54 3.06 13.85
C ARG A 34 -0.16 3.93 12.65
N CYS A 35 -0.99 4.90 12.29
CA CYS A 35 -0.75 5.75 11.13
C CYS A 35 -0.05 7.05 11.53
N VAL A 36 0.84 7.56 10.68
CA VAL A 36 1.62 8.76 10.93
C VAL A 36 1.54 9.71 9.72
N ASP A 37 1.26 11.00 9.96
CA ASP A 37 1.21 12.03 8.92
C ASP A 37 0.25 11.69 7.75
N CYS A 38 -0.90 11.08 8.04
CA CYS A 38 -1.85 10.64 7.02
C CYS A 38 -3.10 11.54 6.93
N THR A 39 -3.75 11.58 5.77
CA THR A 39 -4.97 12.39 5.55
C THR A 39 -6.05 11.61 4.82
N PHE A 40 -7.29 11.67 5.29
CA PHE A 40 -8.47 11.05 4.66
C PHE A 40 -8.34 9.53 4.41
N CYS A 41 -7.54 8.82 5.22
CA CYS A 41 -7.40 7.38 5.10
C CYS A 41 -8.49 6.63 5.88
N LYS A 42 -8.87 5.44 5.41
CA LYS A 42 -9.92 4.62 6.05
C LYS A 42 -9.48 3.18 6.26
N ASN A 43 -9.88 2.58 7.39
CA ASN A 43 -9.73 1.15 7.68
C ASN A 43 -8.31 0.61 7.44
N SER A 44 -7.28 1.42 7.75
CA SER A 44 -5.91 1.16 7.34
C SER A 44 -4.96 1.06 8.53
N LYS A 45 -3.86 0.33 8.37
CA LYS A 45 -2.92 0.06 9.47
C LYS A 45 -1.48 0.34 9.08
N ALA A 46 -0.73 0.96 9.98
CA ALA A 46 0.70 1.21 9.79
C ALA A 46 0.99 2.01 8.50
N LEU A 47 0.27 3.10 8.26
CA LEU A 47 0.54 4.01 7.14
C LEU A 47 1.47 5.15 7.56
N ALA A 48 2.32 5.63 6.65
CA ALA A 48 3.17 6.80 6.88
C ALA A 48 3.12 7.77 5.69
N ARG A 49 2.74 9.03 5.90
CA ARG A 49 2.64 10.05 4.83
C ARG A 49 1.76 9.59 3.66
N CYS A 50 0.58 9.06 3.97
CA CYS A 50 -0.36 8.54 2.98
C CYS A 50 -1.65 9.36 2.93
N HIS A 51 -2.24 9.50 1.74
CA HIS A 51 -3.45 10.30 1.54
C HIS A 51 -4.51 9.54 0.73
N TYR A 52 -5.76 9.59 1.18
CA TYR A 52 -6.89 8.92 0.50
C TYR A 52 -6.71 7.40 0.31
N CYS A 53 -5.98 6.74 1.23
CA CYS A 53 -5.80 5.29 1.18
C CYS A 53 -6.89 4.57 1.97
N VAL A 54 -7.38 3.45 1.44
CA VAL A 54 -8.49 2.68 2.02
C VAL A 54 -8.10 1.21 2.15
N ASP A 55 -8.48 0.57 3.26
CA ASP A 55 -8.23 -0.87 3.51
C ASP A 55 -6.78 -1.30 3.25
N SER A 56 -5.80 -0.45 3.59
CA SER A 56 -4.40 -0.64 3.23
C SER A 56 -3.49 -0.82 4.44
N GLN A 57 -2.37 -1.54 4.26
CA GLN A 57 -1.47 -1.90 5.35
C GLN A 57 -0.01 -1.65 5.00
N ARG A 58 0.77 -1.12 5.96
CA ARG A 58 2.23 -0.95 5.82
C ARG A 58 2.63 -0.20 4.55
N CYS A 59 1.98 0.93 4.28
CA CYS A 59 2.29 1.73 3.09
C CYS A 59 2.93 3.08 3.48
N SER A 60 3.85 3.57 2.66
CA SER A 60 4.50 4.86 2.84
C SER A 60 4.43 5.73 1.58
N ASP A 61 4.32 7.05 1.78
CA ASP A 61 4.40 8.06 0.71
C ASP A 61 3.41 7.81 -0.44
N SER A 62 2.24 7.22 -0.15
CA SER A 62 1.33 6.70 -1.18
C SER A 62 -0.03 7.40 -1.18
N THR A 63 -0.66 7.50 -2.35
CA THR A 63 -1.93 8.22 -2.50
C THR A 63 -2.97 7.46 -3.31
N HIS A 64 -4.24 7.57 -2.92
CA HIS A 64 -5.37 6.95 -3.62
C HIS A 64 -5.23 5.43 -3.80
N CYS A 65 -4.61 4.73 -2.84
CA CYS A 65 -4.45 3.27 -2.89
C CYS A 65 -5.58 2.56 -2.14
N ARG A 66 -6.05 1.42 -2.65
CA ARG A 66 -7.11 0.62 -2.03
C ARG A 66 -6.69 -0.84 -1.85
N SER A 67 -7.09 -1.45 -0.74
CA SER A 67 -6.93 -2.90 -0.48
C SER A 67 -5.51 -3.41 -0.69
N SER A 68 -4.50 -2.58 -0.39
CA SER A 68 -3.11 -2.83 -0.77
C SER A 68 -2.19 -2.94 0.43
N ARG A 69 -1.02 -3.53 0.22
CA ARG A 69 -0.08 -3.84 1.29
C ARG A 69 1.36 -3.63 0.85
N ASP A 70 2.20 -3.17 1.77
CA ASP A 70 3.65 -3.03 1.53
C ASP A 70 3.94 -2.15 0.30
N LEU A 71 3.24 -1.00 0.18
CA LEU A 71 3.45 -0.05 -0.90
C LEU A 71 4.41 1.07 -0.49
N VAL A 72 5.28 1.47 -1.40
CA VAL A 72 6.18 2.61 -1.21
C VAL A 72 6.07 3.56 -2.40
N ARG A 73 5.74 4.83 -2.14
CA ARG A 73 5.62 5.88 -3.18
C ARG A 73 4.69 5.50 -4.34
N CYS A 74 3.54 4.89 -4.06
CA CYS A 74 2.61 4.43 -5.08
C CYS A 74 1.36 5.32 -5.17
N ASN A 75 0.76 5.38 -6.35
CA ASN A 75 -0.40 6.23 -6.62
C ASN A 75 -1.45 5.53 -7.47
N HIS A 76 -2.71 5.61 -7.04
CA HIS A 76 -3.85 4.95 -7.70
C HIS A 76 -3.67 3.43 -7.88
N CYS A 77 -3.13 2.75 -6.86
CA CYS A 77 -2.95 1.29 -6.88
C CYS A 77 -4.10 0.57 -6.18
N VAL A 78 -4.55 -0.57 -6.74
CA VAL A 78 -5.69 -1.34 -6.20
C VAL A 78 -5.32 -2.80 -6.05
N ALA A 79 -5.52 -3.35 -4.85
CA ALA A 79 -5.25 -4.75 -4.55
C ALA A 79 -3.80 -5.19 -4.89
N CYS A 80 -2.83 -4.33 -4.59
CA CYS A 80 -1.42 -4.55 -4.88
C CYS A 80 -0.63 -4.93 -3.62
N GLU A 81 0.45 -5.67 -3.81
CA GLU A 81 1.34 -6.10 -2.73
C GLU A 81 2.81 -5.89 -3.10
N ARG A 82 3.62 -5.39 -2.15
CA ARG A 82 5.08 -5.21 -2.32
C ARG A 82 5.45 -4.44 -3.59
N CYS A 83 4.80 -3.30 -3.83
CA CYS A 83 5.08 -2.48 -5.01
C CYS A 83 5.76 -1.16 -4.61
N THR A 84 6.67 -0.68 -5.47
CA THR A 84 7.45 0.54 -5.22
C THR A 84 7.39 1.47 -6.42
N GLN A 85 7.10 2.76 -6.21
CA GLN A 85 7.07 3.79 -7.26
C GLN A 85 6.12 3.45 -8.43
N CYS A 86 5.01 2.78 -8.15
CA CYS A 86 4.05 2.32 -9.15
C CYS A 86 2.84 3.26 -9.26
N SER A 87 2.30 3.38 -10.47
CA SER A 87 1.18 4.26 -10.81
C SER A 87 0.09 3.49 -11.57
N TYR A 88 -1.18 3.60 -11.17
CA TYR A 88 -2.30 2.93 -11.87
C TYR A 88 -2.07 1.42 -12.05
N VAL A 89 -1.59 0.77 -11.00
CA VAL A 89 -1.32 -0.67 -10.99
C VAL A 89 -2.42 -1.39 -10.22
N VAL A 90 -2.94 -2.47 -10.80
CA VAL A 90 -4.07 -3.22 -10.26
C VAL A 90 -3.69 -4.69 -10.11
N ARG A 91 -4.06 -5.30 -8.97
CA ARG A 91 -3.91 -6.74 -8.71
C ARG A 91 -2.49 -7.27 -8.97
N SER A 92 -1.47 -6.45 -8.70
CA SER A 92 -0.08 -6.78 -9.04
C SER A 92 0.78 -6.94 -7.80
N VAL A 93 1.88 -7.68 -7.95
CA VAL A 93 2.75 -8.09 -6.85
C VAL A 93 4.20 -7.86 -7.25
N ASP A 94 5.05 -7.40 -6.32
CA ASP A 94 6.50 -7.26 -6.54
C ASP A 94 6.85 -6.41 -7.78
N CYS A 95 6.10 -5.33 -8.03
CA CYS A 95 6.33 -4.43 -9.17
C CYS A 95 7.07 -3.14 -8.74
N THR A 96 8.03 -2.70 -9.55
CA THR A 96 8.84 -1.51 -9.30
C THR A 96 8.79 -0.56 -10.49
N GLU A 97 8.51 0.72 -10.25
CA GLU A 97 8.46 1.76 -11.29
C GLU A 97 7.55 1.40 -12.49
N CYS A 98 6.43 0.73 -12.24
CA CYS A 98 5.50 0.31 -13.30
C CYS A 98 4.29 1.24 -13.39
N THR A 99 3.81 1.47 -14.62
CA THR A 99 2.61 2.28 -14.88
C THR A 99 1.60 1.46 -15.66
N TYR A 100 0.31 1.51 -15.33
CA TYR A 100 -0.71 0.79 -16.11
C TYR A 100 -0.38 -0.71 -16.24
N CYS A 101 -0.21 -1.39 -15.11
CA CYS A 101 -0.02 -2.84 -15.06
C CYS A 101 -1.23 -3.49 -14.38
N PHE A 102 -1.69 -4.60 -14.94
CA PHE A 102 -2.85 -5.34 -14.45
C PHE A 102 -2.49 -6.81 -14.25
N GLY A 103 -2.60 -7.31 -13.02
CA GLY A 103 -2.28 -8.71 -12.72
C GLY A 103 -0.82 -9.07 -12.96
N CYS A 104 0.11 -8.14 -12.79
CA CYS A 104 1.53 -8.36 -13.10
C CYS A 104 2.32 -8.78 -11.86
N VAL A 105 3.40 -9.53 -12.07
CA VAL A 105 4.28 -10.05 -11.02
C VAL A 105 5.74 -9.82 -11.38
N GLY A 106 6.51 -9.17 -10.49
CA GLY A 106 7.97 -9.05 -10.67
C GLY A 106 8.42 -8.12 -11.79
N LEU A 107 7.56 -7.23 -12.27
CA LEU A 107 7.92 -6.30 -13.34
C LEU A 107 8.70 -5.11 -12.81
N VAL A 108 9.64 -4.62 -13.63
CA VAL A 108 10.45 -3.44 -13.33
C VAL A 108 10.44 -2.51 -14.54
N ARG A 109 10.03 -1.25 -14.33
CA ARG A 109 10.01 -0.19 -15.35
C ARG A 109 9.25 -0.59 -16.61
N LYS A 110 8.04 -1.14 -16.43
CA LYS A 110 7.16 -1.58 -17.52
C LYS A 110 5.84 -0.84 -17.50
N ASP A 111 5.32 -0.58 -18.69
CA ASP A 111 4.04 0.07 -18.90
C ASP A 111 3.12 -0.76 -19.78
N PHE A 112 1.80 -0.68 -19.56
CA PHE A 112 0.77 -1.34 -20.37
C PHE A 112 0.93 -2.86 -20.43
N HIS A 113 1.12 -3.50 -19.28
CA HIS A 113 1.20 -4.95 -19.20
C HIS A 113 -0.03 -5.57 -18.54
N ILE A 114 -0.49 -6.68 -19.10
CA ILE A 114 -1.52 -7.53 -18.49
C ILE A 114 -0.93 -8.93 -18.38
N LEU A 115 -0.89 -9.49 -17.16
CA LEU A 115 -0.27 -10.79 -16.89
C LEU A 115 1.17 -10.89 -17.46
N ASN A 116 1.98 -9.86 -17.21
CA ASN A 116 3.36 -9.71 -17.70
C ASN A 116 3.54 -9.67 -19.23
N LYS A 117 2.45 -9.55 -20.00
CA LYS A 117 2.53 -9.40 -21.46
C LYS A 117 2.28 -7.95 -21.85
N PRO A 118 3.08 -7.37 -22.77
CA PRO A 118 2.87 -6.01 -23.25
C PRO A 118 1.65 -5.94 -24.16
N TYR A 119 0.93 -4.82 -24.08
CA TYR A 119 -0.17 -4.47 -24.97
C TYR A 119 0.00 -3.04 -25.45
N ASP A 120 -0.56 -2.72 -26.62
CA ASP A 120 -0.74 -1.32 -26.98
C ASP A 120 -1.76 -0.66 -26.05
N ARG A 121 -1.68 0.67 -25.97
CA ARG A 121 -2.49 1.48 -25.07
C ARG A 121 -4.00 1.25 -25.25
N SER A 122 -4.47 1.15 -26.50
CA SER A 122 -5.91 1.04 -26.79
C SER A 122 -6.46 -0.31 -26.35
N THR A 123 -5.74 -1.38 -26.68
CA THR A 123 -6.07 -2.75 -26.27
C THR A 123 -6.00 -2.90 -24.76
N TYR A 124 -4.97 -2.33 -24.11
CA TYR A 124 -4.82 -2.35 -22.66
C TYR A 124 -6.06 -1.77 -21.96
N PHE A 125 -6.48 -0.56 -22.32
CA PHE A 125 -7.62 0.09 -21.68
C PHE A 125 -8.94 -0.61 -21.97
N ALA A 126 -9.12 -1.16 -23.17
CA ALA A 126 -10.31 -1.93 -23.51
C ALA A 126 -10.43 -3.20 -22.65
N ILE A 127 -9.35 -3.98 -22.51
CA ILE A 127 -9.33 -5.20 -21.70
C ILE A 127 -9.49 -4.88 -20.22
N THR A 128 -8.71 -3.92 -19.70
CA THR A 128 -8.70 -3.62 -18.26
C THR A 128 -9.99 -2.98 -17.79
N SER A 129 -10.64 -2.12 -18.59
CA SER A 129 -11.95 -1.55 -18.23
C SER A 129 -13.01 -2.63 -18.04
N ARG A 130 -13.00 -3.68 -18.88
CA ARG A 130 -13.87 -4.85 -18.73
C ARG A 130 -13.51 -5.63 -17.47
N LEU A 131 -12.23 -5.97 -17.29
CA LEU A 131 -11.77 -6.77 -16.14
C LEU A 131 -12.03 -6.07 -14.79
N THR A 132 -11.84 -4.76 -14.70
CA THR A 132 -12.10 -3.98 -13.48
C THR A 132 -13.55 -4.12 -13.02
N ARG A 133 -14.51 -4.10 -13.96
CA ARG A 133 -15.93 -4.29 -13.66
C ARG A 133 -16.24 -5.73 -13.25
N GLU A 134 -15.73 -6.71 -13.99
CA GLU A 134 -15.95 -8.14 -13.71
C GLU A 134 -15.37 -8.56 -12.36
N LEU A 135 -14.26 -7.97 -11.95
CA LEU A 135 -13.60 -8.28 -10.68
C LEU A 135 -14.08 -7.42 -9.49
N GLY A 136 -15.01 -6.48 -9.71
CA GLY A 136 -15.53 -5.61 -8.65
C GLY A 136 -14.48 -4.65 -8.07
N LEU A 137 -13.55 -4.17 -8.90
CA LEU A 137 -12.43 -3.31 -8.49
C LEU A 137 -12.69 -1.81 -8.73
N GLY A 138 -13.94 -1.45 -9.06
CA GLY A 138 -14.40 -0.07 -9.30
C GLY A 138 -14.62 0.76 -8.04
#